data_AF-A0A8G1UCI2-F1
#
_entry.id   AF-A0A8G1UCI2-F1
#
_cell.length_a   1.000
_cell.length_b   1.000
_cell.length_c   1.000
_cell.angle_alpha   90.00
_cell.angle_beta   90.00
_cell.angle_gamma   90.00
#
_symmetry.space_group_name_H-M   'P 1'
#
loop_
_entity.id
_entity.type
_entity.pdbx_description
1 polymer ?
#
loop_
_entity_poly.entity_id
_entity_poly.type
_entity_poly.pdbx_seq_one_letter_code
_entity_poly.pdbx_strand_id
1 'polypeptide(L)'
;MLAPEPPSPEDSLRGLVAQWIYELSLVELASQKARDTISAKDVVRKQEWLRGWLKRRVRDIRIPDAKRMTVKEFTSTAANVTEEALRMLRATRT
;
A
#
# COMPACT_ATOMS: atom_id res chain seq x y z
N MET A 1 -20.05 -5.01 24.78
CA MET A 1 -18.79 -4.92 24.01
C MET A 1 -18.41 -3.45 23.94
N LEU A 2 -17.29 -3.05 24.53
CA LEU A 2 -16.76 -1.70 24.35
C LEU A 2 -16.32 -1.55 22.88
N ALA A 3 -16.64 -0.41 22.26
CA ALA A 3 -16.17 -0.10 20.92
C ALA A 3 -14.63 -0.15 20.91
N PRO A 4 -14.00 -0.70 19.86
CA PRO A 4 -12.55 -0.71 19.77
C PRO A 4 -12.05 0.73 19.86
N GLU A 5 -10.99 0.92 20.66
CA GLU A 5 -10.35 2.22 20.80
C GLU A 5 -9.97 2.76 19.41
N PRO A 6 -10.22 4.05 19.12
CA PRO A 6 -9.91 4.61 17.81
C PRO A 6 -8.40 4.46 17.53
N PRO A 7 -8.02 4.18 16.27
CA PRO A 7 -6.62 4.04 15.91
C PRO A 7 -5.84 5.33 16.21
N SER A 8 -4.58 5.17 16.59
CA SER A 8 -3.70 6.33 16.78
C SER A 8 -3.57 7.12 15.46
N PRO A 9 -3.18 8.42 15.50
CA PRO A 9 -2.91 9.18 14.29
C PRO A 9 -1.90 8.47 13.37
N GLU A 10 -0.88 7.84 13.95
CA GLU A 10 0.12 7.07 13.20
C GLU A 10 -0.48 5.84 12.52
N ASP A 11 -1.35 5.10 13.22
CA ASP A 11 -2.03 3.94 12.64
C ASP A 11 -3.02 4.36 11.54
N SER A 12 -3.68 5.50 11.71
CA SER A 12 -4.55 6.09 10.69
C SER A 12 -3.76 6.48 9.45
N LEU A 13 -2.58 7.09 9.61
CA LEU A 13 -1.68 7.44 8.51
C LEU A 13 -1.11 6.21 7.81
N ARG A 14 -0.68 5.18 8.56
CA ARG A 14 -0.26 3.89 8.00
C ARG A 14 -1.37 3.22 7.20
N GLY A 15 -2.59 3.23 7.73
CA GLY A 15 -3.78 2.70 7.08
C GLY A 15 -4.11 3.44 5.78
N LEU A 16 -4.07 4.76 5.80
CA LEU A 16 -4.28 5.59 4.61
C LEU A 16 -3.24 5.31 3.52
N VAL A 17 -1.95 5.27 3.89
CA VAL A 17 -0.87 4.96 2.94
C VAL A 17 -1.03 3.55 2.37
N ALA A 18 -1.32 2.55 3.21
CA ALA A 18 -1.58 1.19 2.74
C ALA A 18 -2.74 1.13 1.75
N GLN A 19 -3.86 1.80 2.05
CA GLN A 19 -5.03 1.81 1.19
C GLN A 19 -4.72 2.48 -0.15
N TRP A 20 -4.04 3.63 -0.14
CA TRP A 20 -3.65 4.31 -1.37
C TRP A 20 -2.82 3.39 -2.27
N ILE A 21 -1.75 2.80 -1.73
CA ILE A 21 -0.86 1.92 -2.50
C ILE A 21 -1.63 0.72 -3.05
N TYR A 22 -2.54 0.17 -2.25
CA TYR A 22 -3.39 -0.93 -2.66
C TYR A 22 -4.25 -0.56 -3.89
N GLU A 23 -4.94 0.58 -3.86
CA GLU A 23 -5.77 1.05 -4.98
C GLU A 23 -4.95 1.30 -6.26
N LEU A 24 -3.79 1.96 -6.15
CA LEU A 24 -2.92 2.17 -7.32
C LEU A 24 -2.43 0.86 -7.93
N SER A 25 -2.13 -0.12 -7.08
CA SER A 25 -1.73 -1.45 -7.52
C SER A 25 -2.86 -2.21 -8.21
N LEU A 26 -4.11 -2.02 -7.77
CA LEU A 26 -5.28 -2.58 -8.46
C LEU A 26 -5.44 -2.02 -9.87
N VAL A 27 -5.23 -0.71 -10.04
CA VAL A 27 -5.27 -0.06 -11.37
C VAL A 27 -4.19 -0.65 -12.28
N GLU A 28 -2.96 -0.85 -11.78
CA GLU A 28 -1.87 -1.47 -12.53
C GLU A 28 -2.20 -2.95 -12.89
N LEU A 29 -2.71 -3.75 -11.96
CA LEU A 29 -3.12 -5.13 -12.24
C LEU A 29 -4.26 -5.21 -13.27
N ALA A 30 -5.22 -4.28 -13.20
CA ALA A 30 -6.28 -4.17 -14.20
C ALA A 30 -5.71 -3.80 -15.58
N SER A 31 -4.74 -2.89 -15.63
CA SER A 31 -4.04 -2.53 -16.87
C SER A 31 -3.28 -3.72 -17.48
N GLN A 32 -2.57 -4.49 -16.65
CA GLN A 32 -1.88 -5.70 -17.08
C GLN A 32 -2.86 -6.75 -17.60
N LYS A 33 -4.01 -6.94 -16.92
CA LYS A 33 -5.05 -7.87 -17.37
C LYS A 33 -5.66 -7.44 -18.71
N ALA A 34 -5.87 -6.13 -18.91
CA ALA A 34 -6.39 -5.57 -20.15
C ALA A 34 -5.42 -5.71 -21.33
N ARG A 35 -4.11 -5.81 -21.05
CA ARG A 35 -3.06 -6.09 -22.03
C ARG A 35 -2.75 -7.59 -22.18
N ASP A 36 -3.53 -8.45 -21.52
CA ASP A 36 -3.33 -9.91 -21.44
C ASP A 36 -1.90 -10.34 -21.02
N THR A 37 -1.21 -9.51 -20.24
CA THR A 37 0.13 -9.83 -19.70
C THR A 37 0.06 -10.66 -18.41
N ILE A 38 -1.13 -10.86 -17.87
CA ILE A 38 -1.37 -11.64 -16.64
C ILE A 38 -2.73 -12.34 -16.69
N SER A 39 -2.82 -13.54 -16.10
CA SER A 39 -4.08 -14.28 -15.98
C SER A 39 -4.98 -13.70 -14.88
N ALA A 40 -6.30 -13.89 -14.98
CA ALA A 40 -7.23 -13.47 -13.92
C ALA A 40 -6.93 -14.15 -12.56
N LYS A 41 -6.49 -15.41 -12.59
CA LYS A 41 -6.08 -16.16 -11.39
C LYS A 41 -4.86 -15.52 -10.73
N ASP A 42 -3.87 -15.11 -11.53
CA ASP A 42 -2.66 -14.47 -11.00
C ASP A 42 -2.91 -13.06 -10.50
N VAL A 43 -3.88 -12.33 -11.08
CA VAL A 43 -4.35 -11.06 -10.54
C VAL A 43 -4.88 -11.24 -9.11
N VAL A 44 -5.80 -12.20 -8.89
CA VAL A 44 -6.35 -12.47 -7.54
C VAL A 44 -5.23 -12.83 -6.56
N ARG A 45 -4.32 -13.72 -6.96
CA ARG A 45 -3.18 -14.12 -6.12
C ARG A 45 -2.27 -12.93 -5.76
N LYS A 46 -1.98 -12.04 -6.72
CA LYS A 46 -1.17 -10.84 -6.47
C LYS A 46 -1.89 -9.84 -5.56
N GLN A 47 -3.21 -9.70 -5.66
CA GLN A 47 -3.99 -8.85 -4.76
C GLN A 47 -3.92 -9.35 -3.30
N GLU A 48 -4.13 -10.64 -3.06
CA GLU A 48 -4.04 -11.23 -1.72
C GLU A 48 -2.64 -11.09 -1.12
N TRP A 49 -1.62 -11.40 -1.93
CA TRP A 49 -0.23 -11.21 -1.53
C TRP A 49 0.06 -9.73 -1.18
N LEU A 50 -0.42 -8.80 -2.01
CA LEU A 50 -0.20 -7.37 -1.82
C LEU A 50 -0.85 -6.87 -0.52
N ARG A 51 -2.09 -7.28 -0.20
CA ARG A 51 -2.73 -6.93 1.08
C ARG A 51 -1.89 -7.39 2.27
N GLY A 52 -1.42 -8.64 2.24
CA GLY A 52 -0.61 -9.21 3.31
C GLY A 52 0.78 -8.59 3.42
N TRP A 53 1.37 -8.19 2.30
CA TRP A 53 2.65 -7.47 2.27
C TRP A 53 2.49 -6.03 2.80
N LEU A 54 1.50 -5.27 2.31
CA LEU A 54 1.24 -3.89 2.73
C LEU A 54 0.99 -3.80 4.23
N LYS A 55 0.13 -4.68 4.77
CA LYS A 55 -0.16 -4.72 6.21
C LYS A 55 1.10 -4.90 7.06
N ARG A 56 2.06 -5.70 6.60
CA ARG A 56 3.36 -5.89 7.28
C ARG A 56 4.28 -4.70 7.07
N ARG A 57 4.39 -4.20 5.83
CA ARG A 57 5.30 -3.11 5.47
C ARG A 57 4.97 -1.82 6.20
N VAL A 58 3.70 -1.42 6.23
CA VAL A 58 3.29 -0.15 6.86
C VAL A 58 3.36 -0.18 8.38
N ARG A 59 3.16 -1.34 9.01
CA ARG A 59 3.26 -1.52 10.46
C ARG A 59 4.60 -1.04 11.00
N ASP A 60 5.68 -1.32 10.26
CA ASP A 60 7.05 -1.09 10.70
C ASP A 60 7.58 0.28 10.22
N ILE A 61 6.76 1.08 9.50
CA ILE A 61 7.13 2.45 9.13
C ILE A 61 7.07 3.33 10.39
N ARG A 62 8.25 3.83 10.77
CA ARG A 62 8.39 4.87 11.77
C ARG A 62 7.88 6.17 11.18
N ILE A 63 6.73 6.63 11.66
CA ILE A 63 6.20 7.95 11.33
C ILE A 63 6.88 8.91 12.33
N PRO A 64 7.69 9.89 11.86
CA PRO A 64 8.24 10.92 12.74
C PRO A 64 7.09 11.65 13.43
N ASP A 65 7.32 12.14 14.65
CA ASP A 65 6.30 12.69 15.58
C ASP A 65 5.07 13.22 14.84
N ALA A 66 4.01 12.40 14.80
CA ALA A 66 2.82 12.67 13.99
C ALA A 66 2.11 13.97 14.42
N LYS A 67 2.45 14.50 15.61
CA LYS A 67 1.99 15.81 16.08
C LYS A 67 2.66 16.99 15.37
N ARG A 68 3.81 16.77 14.73
CA ARG A 68 4.62 17.80 14.05
C ARG A 68 4.86 17.52 12.56
N MET A 69 4.41 16.37 12.06
CA MET A 69 4.57 16.01 10.66
C MET A 69 3.77 16.95 9.77
N THR A 70 4.46 17.63 8.86
CA THR A 70 3.83 18.51 7.89
C THR A 70 3.15 17.69 6.78
N VAL A 71 2.11 18.25 6.15
CA VAL A 71 1.43 17.65 4.98
C VAL A 71 2.42 17.27 3.87
N LYS A 72 3.52 18.04 3.73
CA LYS A 72 4.59 17.80 2.75
C LYS A 72 5.37 16.52 3.06
N GLU A 73 5.73 16.29 4.32
CA GLU A 73 6.46 15.09 4.76
C GLU A 73 5.60 13.84 4.65
N PHE A 74 4.31 13.95 4.96
CA PHE A 74 3.34 12.88 4.74
C PHE A 74 3.29 12.48 3.26
N THR A 75 3.04 13.44 2.38
CA THR A 75 2.86 13.21 0.94
C THR A 75 4.13 12.62 0.31
N SER A 76 5.31 13.10 0.72
CA SER A 76 6.59 12.58 0.24
C SER A 76 6.82 11.12 0.66
N THR A 77 6.48 10.80 1.91
CA THR A 77 6.57 9.41 2.41
C THR A 77 5.62 8.49 1.66
N ALA A 78 4.37 8.92 1.44
CA ALA A 78 3.38 8.15 0.67
C ALA A 78 3.82 7.89 -0.78
N ALA A 79 4.41 8.89 -1.44
CA ALA A 79 4.94 8.77 -2.79
C ALA A 79 6.07 7.74 -2.87
N ASN A 80 7.03 7.78 -1.93
CA ASN A 80 8.15 6.85 -1.90
C ASN A 80 7.70 5.38 -1.72
N VAL A 81 6.76 5.11 -0.82
CA VAL A 81 6.26 3.74 -0.59
C VAL A 81 5.42 3.26 -1.78
N THR A 82 4.70 4.17 -2.45
CA THR A 82 3.98 3.87 -3.70
C THR A 82 4.94 3.42 -4.80
N GLU A 83 6.05 4.13 -4.98
CA GLU A 83 7.06 3.77 -5.97
C GLU A 83 7.67 2.39 -5.68
N GLU A 84 7.97 2.08 -4.42
CA GLU A 84 8.47 0.77 -3.98
C GLU A 84 7.50 -0.36 -4.39
N ALA A 85 6.21 -0.18 -4.13
CA ALA A 85 5.18 -1.17 -4.48
C ALA A 85 5.05 -1.37 -6.00
N LEU A 86 5.06 -0.28 -6.78
CA LEU A 86 5.01 -0.35 -8.25
C LEU A 86 6.23 -1.08 -8.82
N ARG A 87 7.43 -0.85 -8.28
CA ARG A 87 8.64 -1.60 -8.68
C ARG A 87 8.50 -3.08 -8.39
N MET A 88 8.00 -3.47 -7.21
CA MET A 88 7.78 -4.87 -6.86
C MET A 88 6.75 -5.56 -7.76
N LEU A 89 5.70 -4.85 -8.17
CA LEU A 89 4.69 -5.39 -9.09
C LEU A 89 5.22 -5.59 -10.50
N ARG A 90 6.07 -4.68 -10.96
CA ARG A 90 6.71 -4.71 -12.29
C ARG A 90 7.90 -5.67 -12.37
N ALA A 91 8.53 -5.97 -11.25
CA ALA A 91 9.60 -6.96 -11.19
C ALA A 91 9.05 -8.35 -11.57
N THR A 92 9.33 -8.75 -12.81
CA THR A 92 9.04 -10.09 -13.30
C THR A 92 9.97 -11.04 -12.57
N ARG A 93 9.42 -12.03 -11.87
CA ARG A 93 10.21 -13.10 -11.26
C ARG A 93 10.68 -14.00 -12.42
N THR A 94 11.85 -13.68 -12.98
CA THR A 94 12.68 -14.62 -13.75
C THR A 94 13.16 -15.73 -12.85
#